data_AF-A0A8T7HZ57-F1
#
_entry.id   AF-A0A8T7HZ57-F1
#
_cell.length_a   1.000
_cell.length_b   1.000
_cell.length_c   1.000
_cell.angle_alpha   90.00
_cell.angle_beta   90.00
_cell.angle_gamma   90.00
#
_symmetry.space_group_name_H-M   'P 1'
#
loop_
_entity.id
_entity.type
_entity.pdbx_description
1 polymer ?
#
loop_
_entity_poly.entity_id
_entity_poly.type
_entity_poly.pdbx_seq_one_letter_code
_entity_poly.pdbx_strand_id
1 'polypeptide(L)'
;MSRQCRGCQREIAWGSQDCPFCGTTNNQATQWFKRLGQLLGFCAVVIVAGYGLAEWRVASETAEISAQLNQQIATLNARNQQLEQQVNTQQQEMQQLKQRQDELKAAGSDTSAALTDEITTLKASLAASEQERERQEGRASWLGKENTRLKDEVTTLQQQVATLNTQLEALRKTAAQPVTQPADASSTPVDATDGN
;
A
#
# COMPACT_ATOMS: atom_id res chain seq x y z
N MET A 1 62.42 -106.83 -18.91
CA MET A 1 61.29 -105.95 -19.27
C MET A 1 61.86 -104.68 -19.89
N SER A 2 61.74 -104.51 -21.20
CA SER A 2 62.19 -103.29 -21.90
C SER A 2 61.27 -102.11 -21.57
N ARG A 3 61.82 -100.92 -21.34
CA ARG A 3 61.04 -99.67 -21.20
C ARG A 3 61.04 -98.95 -22.56
N GLN A 4 59.86 -98.64 -23.08
CA GLN A 4 59.69 -97.82 -24.27
C GLN A 4 59.70 -96.34 -23.89
N CYS A 5 60.34 -95.50 -24.71
CA CYS A 5 60.29 -94.05 -24.56
C CYS A 5 58.87 -93.55 -24.88
N ARG A 6 58.25 -92.72 -24.02
CA ARG A 6 56.89 -92.21 -24.26
C ARG A 6 56.76 -91.28 -25.48
N GLY A 7 57.82 -90.58 -25.86
CA GLY A 7 57.80 -89.63 -26.99
C GLY A 7 57.85 -90.33 -28.36
N CYS A 8 58.65 -91.39 -28.49
CA CYS A 8 58.88 -92.05 -29.78
C CYS A 8 58.63 -93.57 -29.79
N GLN A 9 58.11 -94.14 -28.70
CA GLN A 9 57.75 -95.55 -28.49
C GLN A 9 58.86 -96.60 -28.77
N ARG A 10 60.11 -96.16 -28.95
CA ARG A 10 61.27 -97.05 -29.16
C ARG A 10 61.86 -97.55 -27.84
N GLU A 11 62.44 -98.74 -27.87
CA GLU A 11 63.13 -99.35 -26.72
C GLU A 11 64.42 -98.58 -26.40
N ILE A 12 64.64 -98.29 -25.12
CA ILE A 12 65.81 -97.56 -24.64
C ILE A 12 66.60 -98.39 -23.62
N ALA A 13 67.93 -98.19 -23.62
CA ALA A 13 68.84 -98.87 -22.71
C ALA A 13 68.57 -98.49 -21.24
N TRP A 14 68.65 -99.49 -20.37
CA TRP A 14 68.33 -99.37 -18.95
C TRP A 14 69.31 -98.40 -18.26
N GLY A 15 68.79 -97.29 -17.72
CA GLY A 15 69.58 -96.27 -17.02
C GLY A 15 69.70 -94.90 -17.74
N SER A 16 69.28 -94.78 -19.01
CA SER A 16 69.26 -93.49 -19.71
C SER A 16 68.03 -92.64 -19.33
N GLN A 17 68.26 -91.42 -18.81
CA GLN A 17 67.19 -90.49 -18.41
C GLN A 17 66.56 -89.75 -19.60
N ASP A 18 67.34 -89.56 -20.67
CA ASP A 18 66.93 -88.84 -21.88
C ASP A 18 66.94 -89.77 -23.08
N CYS A 19 65.89 -89.69 -23.91
CA CYS A 19 65.85 -90.46 -25.14
C CYS A 19 66.78 -89.82 -26.18
N PRO A 20 67.81 -90.52 -26.68
CA PRO A 20 68.77 -89.95 -27.63
C PRO A 20 68.16 -89.63 -29.00
N PHE A 21 66.96 -90.16 -29.31
CA PHE A 21 66.33 -90.00 -30.62
C PHE A 21 65.35 -88.83 -30.69
N CYS A 22 64.63 -88.52 -29.61
CA CYS A 22 63.63 -87.45 -29.60
C CYS A 22 63.93 -86.36 -28.56
N GLY A 23 65.01 -86.49 -27.79
CA GLY A 23 65.40 -85.54 -26.74
C GLY A 23 64.40 -85.43 -25.58
N THR A 24 63.38 -86.30 -25.53
CA THR A 24 62.38 -86.24 -24.47
C THR A 24 62.90 -86.94 -23.22
N THR A 25 62.97 -86.19 -22.12
CA THR A 25 63.28 -86.69 -20.78
C THR A 25 62.15 -87.63 -20.34
N ASN A 26 62.44 -88.92 -20.11
CA ASN A 26 61.42 -89.93 -19.72
C ASN A 26 61.13 -89.92 -18.21
N ASN A 27 61.55 -88.87 -17.49
CA ASN A 27 61.36 -88.72 -16.07
C ASN A 27 59.97 -88.11 -15.76
N GLN A 28 59.07 -88.97 -15.26
CA GLN A 28 57.70 -88.57 -14.90
C GLN A 28 57.66 -87.47 -13.83
N ALA A 29 58.63 -87.45 -12.92
CA ALA A 29 58.71 -86.44 -11.86
C ALA A 29 58.91 -85.04 -12.46
N THR A 30 59.84 -84.87 -13.40
CA THR A 30 60.07 -83.56 -14.06
C THR A 30 58.90 -83.09 -14.90
N GLN A 31 58.17 -84.00 -15.57
CA GLN A 31 56.94 -83.61 -16.28
C GLN A 31 55.80 -83.24 -15.33
N TRP A 32 55.70 -83.95 -14.20
CA TRP A 32 54.73 -83.66 -13.14
C TRP A 32 55.03 -82.31 -12.47
N PHE A 33 56.28 -82.01 -12.11
CA PHE A 33 56.70 -80.71 -11.57
C PHE A 33 56.49 -79.56 -12.56
N LYS A 34 56.74 -79.76 -13.86
CA LYS A 34 56.42 -78.74 -14.89
C LYS A 34 54.92 -78.46 -14.96
N ARG A 35 54.06 -79.49 -14.94
CA ARG A 35 52.60 -79.32 -14.92
C ARG A 35 52.11 -78.68 -13.63
N LEU A 36 52.68 -79.06 -12.48
CA LEU A 36 52.34 -78.49 -11.17
C LEU A 36 52.74 -77.02 -11.10
N GLY A 37 53.93 -76.66 -11.58
CA GLY A 37 54.40 -75.27 -11.65
C GLY A 37 53.54 -74.41 -12.58
N GLN A 38 53.11 -74.95 -13.73
CA GLN A 38 52.17 -74.27 -14.62
C GLN A 38 50.81 -74.07 -13.95
N LEU A 39 50.28 -75.08 -13.25
CA LEU A 39 48.99 -75.00 -12.59
C LEU A 39 49.01 -74.02 -11.42
N LEU A 40 50.06 -74.02 -10.60
CA LEU A 40 50.28 -73.04 -9.54
C LEU A 40 50.46 -71.62 -10.09
N GLY A 41 51.17 -71.46 -11.22
CA GLY A 41 51.29 -70.18 -11.92
C GLY A 41 49.94 -69.65 -12.40
N PHE A 42 49.11 -70.51 -13.00
CA PHE A 42 47.74 -70.17 -13.38
C PHE A 42 46.87 -69.81 -12.17
N CYS A 43 46.95 -70.57 -11.08
CA CYS A 43 46.23 -70.25 -9.84
C CYS A 43 46.66 -68.88 -9.29
N ALA A 44 47.96 -68.56 -9.27
CA ALA A 44 48.45 -67.28 -8.80
C ALA A 44 47.93 -66.11 -9.67
N VAL A 45 47.93 -66.26 -11.00
CA VAL A 45 47.39 -65.24 -11.92
C VAL A 45 45.88 -65.05 -11.72
N VAL A 46 45.11 -66.13 -11.57
CA VAL A 46 43.66 -66.07 -11.32
C VAL A 46 43.36 -65.38 -9.99
N ILE A 47 44.15 -65.65 -8.94
CA ILE A 47 44.00 -65.00 -7.63
C ILE A 47 44.28 -63.49 -7.76
N VAL A 48 45.41 -63.10 -8.35
CA VAL A 48 45.77 -61.68 -8.52
C VAL A 48 44.74 -60.93 -9.37
N ALA A 49 44.29 -61.53 -10.48
CA ALA A 49 43.24 -60.94 -11.32
C ALA A 49 41.89 -60.84 -10.58
N GLY A 50 41.55 -61.84 -9.76
CA GLY A 50 40.36 -61.86 -8.93
C GLY A 50 40.36 -60.75 -7.88
N TYR A 51 41.48 -60.56 -7.17
CA TYR A 51 41.65 -59.45 -6.21
C TYR A 51 41.58 -58.08 -6.90
N GLY A 52 42.25 -57.90 -8.05
CA GLY A 52 42.18 -56.64 -8.80
C GLY A 52 40.78 -56.27 -9.29
N LEU A 53 40.00 -57.26 -9.75
CA LEU A 53 38.60 -57.05 -10.13
C LEU A 53 37.69 -56.74 -8.94
N ALA A 54 37.93 -57.38 -7.79
CA ALA A 54 37.18 -57.12 -6.56
C ALA A 54 37.44 -55.70 -6.03
N GLU A 55 38.70 -55.27 -5.98
CA GLU A 55 39.06 -53.89 -5.60
C GLU A 55 38.49 -52.85 -6.56
N TRP A 56 38.55 -53.11 -7.87
CA TRP A 56 37.96 -52.21 -8.86
C TRP A 56 36.44 -52.08 -8.70
N ARG A 57 35.72 -53.18 -8.43
CA ARG A 57 34.28 -53.13 -8.14
C ARG A 57 33.96 -52.36 -6.86
N VAL A 58 34.70 -52.61 -5.78
CA VAL A 58 34.49 -51.89 -4.51
C VAL A 58 34.80 -50.40 -4.71
N ALA A 59 35.85 -50.07 -5.46
CA ALA A 59 36.18 -48.69 -5.82
C ALA A 59 35.10 -48.03 -6.69
N SER A 60 34.49 -48.76 -7.64
CA SER A 60 33.41 -48.22 -8.46
C SER A 60 32.13 -47.99 -7.66
N GLU A 61 31.73 -48.95 -6.83
CA GLU A 61 30.52 -48.83 -6.00
C GLU A 61 30.68 -47.72 -4.95
N THR A 62 31.86 -47.61 -4.32
CA THR A 62 32.14 -46.52 -3.38
C THR A 62 32.21 -45.16 -4.07
N ALA A 63 32.74 -45.08 -5.29
CA ALA A 63 32.72 -43.85 -6.09
C ALA A 63 31.29 -43.41 -6.43
N GLU A 64 30.43 -44.33 -6.89
CA GLU A 64 29.03 -44.05 -7.20
C GLU A 64 28.24 -43.61 -5.95
N ILE A 65 28.40 -44.32 -4.83
CA ILE A 65 27.76 -43.97 -3.55
C ILE A 65 28.24 -42.58 -3.11
N SER A 66 29.54 -42.31 -3.16
CA SER A 66 30.07 -40.99 -2.77
C SER A 66 29.55 -39.87 -3.67
N ALA A 67 29.43 -40.11 -4.98
CA ALA A 67 28.86 -39.16 -5.92
C ALA A 67 27.37 -38.90 -5.64
N GLN A 68 26.59 -39.94 -5.35
CA GLN A 68 25.18 -39.83 -5.03
C GLN A 68 24.95 -39.05 -3.72
N LEU A 69 25.74 -39.34 -2.67
CA LEU A 69 25.68 -38.59 -1.42
C LEU A 69 26.08 -37.12 -1.63
N ASN A 70 27.16 -36.85 -2.37
CA ASN A 70 27.59 -35.49 -2.67
C ASN A 70 26.51 -34.71 -3.45
N GLN A 71 25.83 -35.36 -4.39
CA GLN A 71 24.72 -34.76 -5.12
C GLN A 71 23.52 -34.46 -4.21
N GLN A 72 23.18 -35.36 -3.28
CA GLN A 72 22.13 -35.11 -2.29
C GLN A 72 22.49 -33.97 -1.34
N ILE A 73 23.73 -33.92 -0.85
CA ILE A 73 24.22 -32.83 0.00
C ILE A 73 24.15 -31.50 -0.76
N ALA A 74 24.60 -31.46 -2.01
CA ALA A 74 24.51 -30.26 -2.84
C ALA A 74 23.05 -29.80 -3.05
N THR A 75 22.14 -30.74 -3.29
CA THR A 75 20.71 -30.46 -3.46
C THR A 75 20.07 -29.93 -2.18
N LEU A 76 20.37 -30.54 -1.03
CA LEU A 76 19.87 -30.10 0.27
C LEU A 76 20.43 -28.73 0.65
N ASN A 77 21.71 -28.47 0.39
CA ASN A 77 22.32 -27.16 0.61
C ASN A 77 21.68 -26.08 -0.26
N ALA A 78 21.41 -26.37 -1.53
CA ALA A 78 20.70 -25.44 -2.41
C ALA A 78 19.28 -25.14 -1.91
N ARG A 79 18.54 -26.16 -1.44
CA ARG A 79 17.21 -25.97 -0.83
C ARG A 79 17.28 -25.15 0.47
N ASN A 80 18.26 -25.41 1.33
CA ASN A 80 18.44 -24.63 2.57
C ASN A 80 18.73 -23.16 2.25
N GLN A 81 19.61 -22.86 1.30
CA GLN A 81 19.86 -21.48 0.86
C GLN A 81 18.61 -20.82 0.30
N GLN A 82 17.82 -21.55 -0.50
CA GLN A 82 16.56 -21.03 -1.04
C GLN A 82 15.55 -20.74 0.08
N LEU A 83 15.44 -21.62 1.08
CA LEU A 83 14.56 -21.42 2.24
C LEU A 83 15.01 -20.24 3.09
N GLU A 84 16.31 -20.09 3.35
CA GLU A 84 16.87 -18.93 4.06
C GLU A 84 16.55 -17.62 3.33
N GLN A 85 16.67 -17.60 2.00
CA GLN A 85 16.29 -16.45 1.19
C GLN A 85 14.79 -16.14 1.28
N GLN A 86 13.93 -17.15 1.23
CA GLN A 86 12.49 -16.98 1.38
C GLN A 86 12.14 -16.44 2.77
N VAL A 87 12.73 -16.99 3.83
CA VAL A 87 12.52 -16.52 5.21
C VAL A 87 12.96 -15.07 5.35
N ASN A 88 14.15 -14.71 4.85
CA ASN A 88 14.62 -13.33 4.89
C ASN A 88 13.71 -12.37 4.11
N THR A 89 13.20 -12.80 2.95
CA THR A 89 12.27 -12.00 2.14
C THR A 89 10.95 -11.80 2.86
N GLN A 90 10.36 -12.86 3.41
CA GLN A 90 9.12 -12.78 4.19
C GLN A 90 9.29 -11.94 5.46
N GLN A 91 10.45 -12.04 6.12
CA GLN A 91 10.77 -11.21 7.29
C GLN A 91 10.79 -9.72 6.91
N GLN A 92 11.38 -9.37 5.76
CA GLN A 92 11.40 -8.01 5.25
C GLN A 92 10.00 -7.51 4.89
N GLU A 93 9.20 -8.33 4.18
CA GLU A 93 7.81 -8.00 3.84
C GLU A 93 6.96 -7.75 5.09
N MET A 94 7.10 -8.59 6.12
CA MET A 94 6.41 -8.43 7.39
C MET A 94 6.79 -7.13 8.11
N GLN A 95 8.08 -6.75 8.09
CA GLN A 95 8.52 -5.47 8.66
C GLN A 95 7.95 -4.29 7.87
N GLN A 96 7.92 -4.37 6.55
CA GLN A 96 7.39 -3.33 5.68
C GLN A 96 5.88 -3.16 5.86
N LEU A 97 5.14 -4.26 5.96
CA LEU A 97 3.70 -4.23 6.25
C LEU A 97 3.40 -3.65 7.63
N LYS A 98 4.23 -3.97 8.63
CA LYS A 98 4.08 -3.40 9.97
C LYS A 98 4.32 -1.89 9.97
N GLN A 99 5.37 -1.42 9.30
CA GLN A 99 5.62 0.02 9.12
C GLN A 99 4.45 0.72 8.42
N ARG A 100 3.95 0.16 7.31
CA ARG A 100 2.77 0.71 6.61
C ARG A 100 1.53 0.74 7.50
N GLN A 101 1.32 -0.28 8.32
CA GLN A 101 0.19 -0.32 9.25
C GLN A 101 0.29 0.82 10.28
N ASP A 102 1.47 1.07 10.83
CA ASP A 102 1.69 2.13 11.81
C ASP A 102 1.55 3.52 11.17
N GLU A 103 2.07 3.71 9.96
CA GLU A 103 1.88 4.94 9.16
C GLU A 103 0.40 5.22 8.86
N LEU A 104 -0.36 4.20 8.43
CA LEU A 104 -1.79 4.33 8.15
C LEU A 104 -2.60 4.67 9.41
N LYS A 105 -2.24 4.09 10.56
CA LYS A 105 -2.89 4.42 11.84
C LYS A 105 -2.61 5.86 12.25
N ALA A 106 -1.36 6.31 12.13
CA ALA A 106 -0.98 7.69 12.44
C ALA A 106 -1.71 8.67 11.51
N ALA A 107 -1.66 8.44 10.19
CA ALA A 107 -2.35 9.26 9.21
C ALA A 107 -3.87 9.30 9.43
N GLY A 108 -4.48 8.16 9.77
CA GLY A 108 -5.91 8.08 10.09
C GLY A 108 -6.28 8.86 11.35
N SER A 109 -5.47 8.79 12.40
CA SER A 109 -5.60 9.59 13.63
C SER A 109 -5.53 11.08 13.31
N ASP A 110 -4.49 11.51 12.59
CA ASP A 110 -4.27 12.92 12.27
C ASP A 110 -5.39 13.48 11.40
N THR A 111 -5.82 12.71 10.39
CA THR A 111 -6.94 13.08 9.52
C THR A 111 -8.24 13.20 10.31
N SER A 112 -8.52 12.26 11.22
CA SER A 112 -9.72 12.30 12.06
C SER A 112 -9.71 13.50 13.01
N ALA A 113 -8.56 13.82 13.59
CA ALA A 113 -8.40 14.98 14.46
C ALA A 113 -8.59 16.29 13.69
N ALA A 114 -7.95 16.42 12.52
CA ALA A 114 -8.09 17.58 11.64
C ALA A 114 -9.54 17.79 11.18
N LEU A 115 -10.23 16.74 10.74
CA LEU A 115 -11.64 16.82 10.34
C LEU A 115 -12.54 17.21 11.52
N THR A 116 -12.25 16.71 12.72
CA THR A 116 -13.03 17.07 13.91
C THR A 116 -12.87 18.56 14.23
N ASP A 117 -11.66 19.09 14.14
CA ASP A 117 -11.36 20.51 14.38
C ASP A 117 -11.92 21.43 13.28
N GLU A 118 -11.93 20.96 12.03
CA GLU A 118 -12.57 21.67 10.93
C GLU A 118 -14.10 21.73 11.12
N ILE A 119 -14.73 20.61 11.53
CA ILE A 119 -16.17 20.55 11.81
C ILE A 119 -16.55 21.48 12.98
N THR A 120 -15.77 21.51 14.06
CA THR A 120 -16.03 22.39 15.21
C THR A 120 -15.92 23.86 14.80
N THR A 121 -14.90 24.20 14.01
CA THR A 121 -14.69 25.55 13.47
C THR A 121 -15.83 25.97 12.55
N LEU A 122 -16.23 25.10 11.62
CA LEU A 122 -17.34 25.37 10.70
C LEU A 122 -18.67 25.55 11.45
N LYS A 123 -18.94 24.72 12.47
CA LYS A 123 -20.13 24.88 13.32
C LYS A 123 -20.14 26.21 14.05
N ALA A 124 -19.00 26.63 14.61
CA ALA A 124 -18.88 27.91 15.29
C ALA A 124 -19.09 29.09 14.31
N SER A 125 -18.50 29.00 13.12
CA SER A 125 -18.68 30.00 12.06
C SER A 125 -20.14 30.10 11.60
N LEU A 126 -20.82 28.96 11.44
CA LEU A 126 -22.22 28.91 11.06
C LEU A 126 -23.11 29.57 12.12
N ALA A 127 -22.92 29.22 13.39
CA ALA A 127 -23.67 29.81 14.50
C ALA A 127 -23.47 31.33 14.60
N ALA A 128 -22.23 31.81 14.39
CA ALA A 128 -21.93 33.24 14.35
C ALA A 128 -22.64 33.95 13.19
N SER A 129 -22.66 33.32 12.00
CA SER A 129 -23.35 33.85 10.83
C SER A 129 -24.87 33.89 11.02
N GLU A 130 -25.46 32.86 11.63
CA GLU A 130 -26.89 32.81 11.95
C GLU A 130 -27.27 33.91 12.93
N GLN A 131 -26.48 34.09 13.99
CA GLN A 131 -26.70 35.17 14.96
C GLN A 131 -26.61 36.55 14.31
N GLU A 132 -25.65 36.77 13.42
CA GLU A 132 -25.52 38.03 12.70
C GLU A 132 -26.70 38.26 11.75
N ARG A 133 -27.19 37.21 11.07
CA ARG A 133 -28.40 37.27 10.25
C ARG A 133 -29.60 37.72 11.07
N GLU A 134 -29.81 37.14 12.26
CA GLU A 134 -30.91 37.53 13.15
C GLU A 134 -30.80 38.99 13.62
N ARG A 135 -29.58 39.45 13.96
CA ARG A 135 -29.36 40.87 14.31
C ARG A 135 -29.71 41.79 13.15
N GLN A 136 -29.30 41.45 11.94
CA GLN A 136 -29.59 42.26 10.75
C GLN A 136 -31.08 42.28 10.43
N GLU A 137 -31.77 41.14 10.56
CA GLU A 137 -33.22 41.04 10.38
C GLU A 137 -33.97 41.90 11.42
N GLY A 138 -33.54 41.86 12.68
CA GLY A 138 -34.06 42.73 13.74
C GLY A 138 -33.84 44.21 13.45
N ARG A 139 -32.64 44.60 13.01
CA ARG A 139 -32.32 45.98 12.61
C ARG A 139 -33.17 46.43 11.42
N ALA A 140 -33.34 45.60 10.41
CA ALA A 140 -34.17 45.90 9.25
C ALA A 140 -35.64 46.11 9.64
N SER A 141 -36.17 45.27 10.52
CA SER A 141 -37.54 45.42 11.07
C SER A 141 -37.70 46.73 11.83
N TRP A 142 -36.75 47.08 12.69
CA TRP A 142 -36.77 48.34 13.44
C TRP A 142 -36.70 49.55 12.50
N LEU A 143 -35.78 49.56 11.54
CA LEU A 143 -35.66 50.63 10.55
C LEU A 143 -36.93 50.78 9.72
N GLY A 144 -37.58 49.67 9.34
CA GLY A 144 -38.85 49.69 8.63
C GLY A 144 -39.96 50.39 9.42
N LYS A 145 -40.09 50.08 10.72
CA LYS A 145 -41.05 50.74 11.61
C LYS A 145 -40.75 52.24 11.78
N GLU A 146 -39.48 52.57 11.97
CA GLU A 146 -39.06 53.96 12.14
C GLU A 146 -39.29 54.79 10.88
N ASN A 147 -39.06 54.21 9.70
CA ASN A 147 -39.33 54.88 8.42
C ASN A 147 -40.83 55.17 8.25
N THR A 148 -41.71 54.21 8.59
CA THR A 148 -43.16 54.43 8.59
C THR A 148 -43.55 55.56 9.54
N ARG A 149 -43.03 55.54 10.78
CA ARG A 149 -43.30 56.58 11.79
C ARG A 149 -42.89 57.97 11.29
N LEU A 150 -41.69 58.10 10.76
CA LEU A 150 -41.18 59.35 10.21
C LEU A 150 -42.01 59.82 9.00
N LYS A 151 -42.46 58.89 8.15
CA LYS A 151 -43.32 59.22 7.01
C LYS A 151 -44.68 59.77 7.46
N ASP A 152 -45.26 59.21 8.51
CA ASP A 152 -46.51 59.69 9.11
C ASP A 152 -46.31 61.09 9.72
N GLU A 153 -45.23 61.31 10.47
CA GLU A 153 -44.87 62.63 11.04
C GLU A 153 -44.70 63.68 9.94
N VAL A 154 -43.99 63.37 8.86
CA VAL A 154 -43.82 64.27 7.71
C VAL A 154 -45.17 64.60 7.09
N THR A 155 -46.06 63.61 6.93
CA THR A 155 -47.40 63.83 6.37
C THR A 155 -48.23 64.76 7.26
N THR A 156 -48.20 64.55 8.58
CA THR A 156 -48.88 65.43 9.54
C THR A 156 -48.33 66.85 9.50
N LEU A 157 -47.00 67.02 9.46
CA LEU A 157 -46.37 68.34 9.36
C LEU A 157 -46.74 69.05 8.05
N GLN A 158 -46.77 68.34 6.93
CA GLN A 158 -47.22 68.89 5.65
C GLN A 158 -48.67 69.40 5.72
N GLN A 159 -49.56 68.65 6.37
CA GLN A 159 -50.96 69.09 6.58
C GLN A 159 -51.03 70.33 7.46
N GLN A 160 -50.28 70.38 8.56
CA GLN A 160 -50.22 71.56 9.44
C GLN A 160 -49.71 72.79 8.69
N VAL A 161 -48.66 72.66 7.89
CA VAL A 161 -48.14 73.75 7.04
C VAL A 161 -49.19 74.22 6.04
N ALA A 162 -49.91 73.30 5.40
CA ALA A 162 -50.99 73.65 4.48
C ALA A 162 -52.12 74.43 5.19
N THR A 163 -52.53 74.00 6.39
CA THR A 163 -53.53 74.71 7.20
C THR A 163 -53.04 76.08 7.65
N LEU A 164 -51.79 76.21 8.08
CA LEU A 164 -51.22 77.51 8.46
C LEU A 164 -51.17 78.46 7.27
N ASN A 165 -50.79 77.98 6.09
CA ASN A 165 -50.79 78.78 4.87
C ASN A 165 -52.20 79.27 4.51
N THR A 166 -53.24 78.43 4.61
CA THR A 166 -54.62 78.86 4.33
C THR A 166 -55.11 79.89 5.35
N GLN A 167 -54.78 79.72 6.63
CA GLN A 167 -55.09 80.71 7.67
C GLN A 167 -54.39 82.05 7.40
N LEU A 168 -53.12 82.02 6.99
CA LEU A 168 -52.33 83.21 6.67
C LEU A 168 -52.88 83.94 5.43
N GLU A 169 -53.32 83.20 4.41
CA GLU A 169 -54.03 83.73 3.24
C GLU A 169 -55.34 84.41 3.63
N ALA A 170 -56.12 83.79 4.52
CA ALA A 170 -57.37 84.35 5.03
C ALA A 170 -57.14 85.63 5.82
N LEU A 171 -56.16 85.64 6.74
CA LEU A 171 -55.77 86.83 7.50
C LEU A 171 -55.31 87.97 6.60
N ARG A 172 -54.53 87.68 5.54
CA ARG A 172 -54.14 88.67 4.54
C ARG A 172 -55.35 89.27 3.83
N LYS A 173 -56.34 88.46 3.45
CA LYS A 173 -57.58 88.95 2.83
C LYS A 173 -58.39 89.84 3.78
N THR A 174 -58.48 89.47 5.06
CA THR A 174 -59.18 90.29 6.07
C THR A 174 -58.46 91.61 6.33
N ALA A 175 -57.13 91.60 6.41
CA ALA A 175 -56.34 92.82 6.58
C ALA A 175 -56.38 93.76 5.35
N ALA A 176 -56.71 93.23 4.17
CA ALA A 176 -56.88 94.01 2.94
C ALA A 176 -58.30 94.60 2.77
N GLN A 177 -59.26 94.30 3.66
CA GLN A 177 -60.58 94.93 3.62
C GLN A 177 -60.52 96.33 4.27
N PRO A 178 -61.00 97.39 3.61
CA PRO A 178 -61.05 98.73 4.19
C PRO A 178 -62.08 98.74 5.33
N VAL A 179 -61.69 99.27 6.49
CA VAL A 179 -62.58 99.48 7.64
C VAL A 179 -63.69 100.46 7.23
N THR A 180 -64.86 99.96 6.87
CA THR A 180 -66.07 100.78 6.82
C THR A 180 -66.51 101.06 8.25
N GLN A 181 -66.14 102.23 8.72
CA GLN A 181 -66.55 102.82 9.99
C GLN A 181 -68.08 103.02 10.00
N PRO A 182 -68.83 102.60 11.04
CA PRO A 182 -70.23 102.95 11.15
C PRO A 182 -70.33 104.42 11.54
N ALA A 183 -70.84 105.25 10.64
CA ALA A 183 -71.16 106.65 10.92
C ALA A 183 -72.45 106.72 11.75
N ASP A 184 -72.30 106.82 13.06
CA ASP A 184 -73.27 107.49 13.90
C ASP A 184 -73.21 108.99 13.60
N ALA A 185 -74.31 109.57 13.12
CA ALA A 185 -74.54 111.01 13.15
C ALA A 185 -76.04 111.31 13.22
N SER A 186 -76.51 111.34 14.47
CA SER A 186 -77.57 112.18 15.01
C SER A 186 -77.84 113.47 14.19
N SER A 187 -79.09 113.67 13.75
CA SER A 187 -79.75 114.99 13.71
C SER A 187 -81.25 114.88 13.40
N THR A 188 -82.08 115.14 14.41
CA THR A 188 -83.38 115.82 14.30
C THR A 188 -83.34 117.02 15.25
N PRO A 189 -84.25 118.03 15.20
CA PRO A 189 -85.33 118.35 14.24
C PRO A 189 -85.31 119.86 13.84
N VAL A 190 -86.41 120.36 13.21
CA VAL A 190 -87.07 121.70 13.29
C VAL A 190 -87.60 122.05 11.87
N ASP A 191 -88.88 121.81 11.56
CA ASP A 191 -90.05 122.71 11.68
C ASP A 191 -90.09 123.87 10.65
N ALA A 192 -91.14 123.88 9.81
CA ALA A 192 -91.82 125.07 9.24
C ALA A 192 -92.88 124.65 8.18
N THR A 193 -94.14 124.61 8.64
CA THR A 193 -95.34 125.32 8.14
C THR A 193 -95.69 125.50 6.64
N ASP A 194 -97.03 125.43 6.44
CA ASP A 194 -97.91 126.03 5.42
C ASP A 194 -97.90 125.44 3.99
N GLY A 195 -99.03 125.24 3.31
CA GLY A 195 -100.43 125.56 3.58
C GLY A 195 -101.25 125.33 2.29
N ASN A 196 -102.52 124.95 2.47
CA ASN A 196 -103.62 124.84 1.50
C ASN A 196 -103.59 123.69 0.47
#